data_AF-A0A7C6P890-F1
#
_entry.id   AF-A0A7C6P890-F1
#
_cell.length_a   1.000
_cell.length_b   1.000
_cell.length_c   1.000
_cell.angle_alpha   90.00
_cell.angle_beta   90.00
_cell.angle_gamma   90.00
#
_symmetry.space_group_name_H-M   'P 1'
#
loop_
_entity.id
_entity.type
_entity.pdbx_description
1 polymer ?
#
loop_
_entity_poly.entity_id
_entity_poly.type
_entity_poly.pdbx_seq_one_letter_code
_entity_poly.pdbx_strand_id
1 'polypeptide(L)' 'MNNQTKNNILAIVTIDESKVIGGSVPTFLARDEKERERIAILLSKVTLGMIHDLENGCYIIVRH' A
#
# COMPACT_ATOMS: atom_id res chain seq x y z
N MET A 1 10.74 0.40 -27.42
CA MET A 1 10.31 0.86 -26.09
C MET A 1 9.73 -0.34 -25.37
N ASN A 2 10.41 -0.83 -24.32
CA ASN A 2 10.01 -2.06 -23.64
C ASN A 2 8.89 -1.71 -22.64
N ASN A 3 7.63 -1.83 -23.07
CA ASN A 3 6.47 -1.72 -22.19
C ASN A 3 6.34 -3.01 -21.36
N GLN A 4 7.25 -3.20 -20.41
CA GLN A 4 6.95 -4.04 -19.27
C GLN A 4 6.08 -3.21 -18.34
N THR A 5 4.78 -3.47 -18.32
CA THR A 5 3.88 -3.04 -17.24
C THR A 5 4.39 -3.68 -15.96
N LYS A 6 5.38 -3.05 -15.32
CA LYS A 6 5.83 -3.45 -13.99
C LYS A 6 4.69 -3.10 -13.05
N ASN A 7 3.98 -4.12 -12.57
CA ASN A 7 3.06 -3.97 -11.43
C ASN A 7 3.87 -3.35 -10.28
N ASN A 8 3.72 -2.04 -10.11
CA ASN A 8 4.53 -1.28 -9.16
C ASN A 8 3.73 -1.12 -7.87
N ILE A 9 4.30 -1.61 -6.77
CA ILE A 9 3.81 -1.29 -5.44
C ILE A 9 4.15 0.20 -5.19
N LEU A 10 3.12 1.02 -5.03
CA LEU A 10 3.22 2.46 -4.85
C LEU A 10 3.34 2.86 -3.38
N ALA A 11 2.66 2.14 -2.50
CA ALA A 11 2.67 2.40 -1.06
C ALA A 11 2.25 1.14 -0.28
N ILE A 12 2.65 1.10 1.00
CA ILE A 12 2.21 0.12 1.99
C ILE A 12 1.50 0.87 3.12
N VAL A 13 0.41 0.34 3.64
CA VAL A 13 -0.29 0.85 4.83
C VAL A 13 -0.42 -0.31 5.81
N THR A 14 0.12 -0.18 7.02
CA THR A 14 0.10 -1.27 8.02
C THR A 14 -0.32 -0.75 9.39
N ILE A 15 -0.89 -1.62 10.23
CA ILE A 15 -1.06 -1.36 11.68
C ILE A 15 0.08 -1.95 12.52
N ASP A 16 0.99 -2.72 11.89
CA ASP A 16 2.12 -3.37 12.53
C ASP A 16 3.37 -3.18 11.64
N GLU A 17 4.27 -2.30 12.08
CA GLU A 17 5.51 -2.00 11.37
C GLU A 17 6.45 -3.22 11.27
N SER A 18 6.32 -4.19 12.18
CA SER A 18 7.15 -5.41 12.16
C SER A 18 6.86 -6.31 10.94
N LYS A 19 5.72 -6.11 10.29
CA LYS A 19 5.33 -6.83 9.06
C LYS A 19 6.01 -6.30 7.80
N VAL A 20 6.71 -5.17 7.88
CA VAL A 20 7.35 -4.52 6.72
C VAL A 20 8.86 -4.48 6.92
N ILE A 21 9.57 -5.34 6.18
CA ILE A 21 11.03 -5.45 6.28
C ILE A 21 11.69 -4.50 5.27
N GLY A 22 11.63 -3.20 5.54
CA GLY A 22 12.27 -2.15 4.75
C GLY A 22 11.86 -2.11 3.25
N GLY A 23 12.40 -1.13 2.51
CA GLY A 23 12.15 -1.02 1.06
C GLY A 23 12.21 0.42 0.56
N SER A 24 12.07 0.58 -0.76
CA SER A 24 11.98 1.89 -1.42
C SER A 24 10.55 2.43 -1.51
N VAL A 25 9.57 1.68 -0.99
CA VAL A 25 8.14 1.99 -1.09
C VAL A 25 7.70 2.76 0.16
N PRO A 26 7.02 3.92 0.01
CA PRO A 26 6.44 4.64 1.13
C PRO A 26 5.55 3.75 1.99
N THR A 27 5.84 3.69 3.28
CA THR A 27 5.07 2.91 4.25
C THR A 27 4.39 3.85 5.24
N PHE A 28 3.08 3.68 5.43
CA PHE A 28 2.26 4.46 6.35
C PHE A 28 1.83 3.56 7.51
N LEU A 29 2.20 3.93 8.72
CA LEU A 29 1.76 3.25 9.94
C LEU A 29 0.43 3.86 10.40
N ALA A 30 -0.62 3.06 10.40
CA ALA A 30 -1.94 3.39 10.93
C ALA A 30 -2.05 2.95 12.39
N ARG A 31 -2.83 3.68 13.17
CA ARG A 31 -3.08 3.38 14.59
C ARG A 31 -4.07 2.24 14.81
N ASP A 32 -4.96 2.01 13.85
CA ASP A 32 -6.06 1.05 13.90
C ASP A 32 -6.56 0.69 12.49
N GLU A 33 -7.42 -0.33 12.41
CA GLU A 33 -8.00 -0.81 11.15
C GLU A 33 -8.76 0.26 10.36
N LYS A 34 -9.48 1.12 11.07
CA LYS A 34 -10.28 2.19 10.46
C LYS A 34 -9.39 3.26 9.83
N GLU A 35 -8.27 3.58 10.46
CA GLU A 35 -7.27 4.47 9.90
C GLU A 35 -6.52 3.81 8.73
N ARG A 36 -6.17 2.52 8.83
CA ARG A 36 -5.55 1.75 7.73
C ARG A 36 -6.39 1.81 6.47
N GLU A 37 -7.70 1.55 6.59
CA GLU A 37 -8.65 1.64 5.50
C GLU A 37 -8.77 3.06 4.94
N ARG A 38 -8.88 4.07 5.82
CA ARG A 38 -8.96 5.48 5.41
C ARG A 38 -7.72 5.93 4.63
N ILE A 39 -6.51 5.63 5.12
CA ILE A 39 -5.26 5.99 4.45
C ILE A 39 -5.20 5.31 3.09
N ALA A 40 -5.50 4.02 2.99
CA ALA A 40 -5.46 3.30 1.73
C ALA A 40 -6.46 3.83 0.70
N ILE A 41 -7.69 4.19 1.11
CA ILE A 41 -8.69 4.84 0.23
C ILE A 41 -8.20 6.21 -0.27
N LEU A 42 -7.53 6.98 0.57
CA LEU A 42 -6.99 8.28 0.15
C LEU A 42 -5.82 8.09 -0.84
N LEU A 43 -4.92 7.15 -0.55
CA LEU A 43 -3.79 6.84 -1.43
C LEU A 43 -4.27 6.28 -2.78
N SER A 44 -5.26 5.39 -2.80
CA SER A 44 -5.81 4.84 -4.05
C SER A 44 -6.39 5.94 -4.94
N LYS A 45 -7.15 6.89 -4.36
CA LYS A 45 -7.69 8.04 -5.09
C LYS A 45 -6.61 8.95 -5.66
N VAL A 46 -5.56 9.25 -4.89
CA VAL A 46 -4.47 10.15 -5.33
C VAL A 46 -3.59 9.49 -6.38
N THR A 47 -3.30 8.20 -6.21
CA THR A 47 -2.35 7.47 -7.06
C THR A 47 -2.99 6.82 -8.29
N LEU A 48 -4.33 6.76 -8.32
CA LEU A 48 -5.11 5.92 -9.24
C LEU A 48 -4.70 4.44 -9.15
N GLY A 49 -4.24 4.01 -7.96
CA GLY A 49 -3.84 2.65 -7.66
C GLY A 49 -4.96 1.84 -7.02
N MET A 50 -4.86 0.52 -7.12
CA MET A 50 -5.75 -0.43 -6.45
C MET A 50 -5.22 -0.80 -5.07
N ILE A 51 -6.14 -1.00 -4.13
CA ILE A 51 -5.83 -1.49 -2.78
C ILE A 51 -5.90 -3.00 -2.81
N HIS A 52 -4.85 -3.68 -2.33
CA HIS A 52 -4.87 -5.10 -2.04
C HIS A 52 -4.66 -5.32 -0.55
N ASP A 53 -5.54 -6.09 0.08
CA ASP A 53 -5.35 -6.61 1.44
C ASP A 53 -4.47 -7.86 1.38
N LEU A 54 -3.47 -7.93 2.26
CA LEU A 54 -2.61 -9.09 2.43
C LEU A 54 -3.08 -10.02 3.58
N GLU A 55 -4.20 -9.69 4.22
CA GLU A 55 -4.82 -10.43 5.33
C GLU A 55 -3.88 -10.64 6.54
N ASN A 56 -2.85 -9.78 6.67
CA ASN A 56 -1.83 -9.87 7.72
C ASN A 56 -1.58 -8.54 8.45
N GLY A 57 -2.51 -7.58 8.31
CA GLY A 57 -2.38 -6.23 8.84
C GLY A 57 -1.80 -5.21 7.84
N CYS A 58 -1.38 -5.64 6.65
CA CYS A 58 -0.87 -4.77 5.59
C CYS A 58 -1.86 -4.63 4.42
N TYR A 59 -2.06 -3.39 3.97
CA TYR A 59 -2.59 -3.06 2.65
C TYR A 59 -1.45 -2.60 1.75
N ILE A 60 -1.52 -2.96 0.47
CA ILE A 60 -0.60 -2.45 -0.55
C ILE A 60 -1.37 -1.71 -1.64
N ILE A 61 -0.80 -0.63 -2.13
CA ILE A 61 -1.32 0.13 -3.27
C ILE A 61 -0.55 -0.27 -4.52
N VAL A 62 -1.22 -0.81 -5.54
CA VAL A 62 -0.59 -1.29 -6.78
C VAL A 62 -1.15 -0.54 -7.98
N ARG A 63 -0.30 -0.21 -8.96
CA ARG A 63 -0.73 0.25 -10.28
C ARG A 63 -0.21 -0.70 -11.36
N HIS A 64 -1.13 -1.16 -12.21
CA HIS A 64 -0.88 -2.03 -13.36
C HIS A 64 -0.57 -1.22 -14.61
#